data_AF-A0A1G2K3I8-F1
#
_entry.id   AF-A0A1G2K3I8-F1
#
_cell.length_a   1.000
_cell.length_b   1.000
_cell.length_c   1.000
_cell.angle_alpha   90.00
_cell.angle_beta   90.00
_cell.angle_gamma   90.00
#
_symmetry.space_group_name_H-M   'P 1'
#
loop_
_entity.id
_entity.type
_entity.pdbx_description
1 polymer ?
#
loop_
_entity_poly.entity_id
_entity_poly.type
_entity_poly.pdbx_seq_one_letter_code
_entity_poly.pdbx_strand_id
1 'polypeptide(L)'
;MPKPLFSPSVGFFRKDITNICSVGIIYNSSNPRQVFLDVKNSIYPVKIFRNMLCPIGGNWIGEDAKADRNTRDTFLRELEEELSLDKKIISTAEAGLLGMKPERESYQVAPTDVPPTDEDRKALQDLKQAIKDQALPFRDYENIIPNSVLLSADPESRRETLHVLSSYWLVPLPQKEWFELAHLQSIYGNLSNESVTWVISLPVIIKGKHYISWGHDRVFKSFFLCHGLSEAKSLPLVRGIESIELGPPLSSYAEYNARYRVLNKPAD
;
A
#
# COMPACT_ATOMS: atom_id res chain seq x y z
N MET A 1 -26.15 22.74 -51.60
CA MET A 1 -25.09 22.61 -50.57
C MET A 1 -25.49 21.46 -49.64
N PRO A 2 -24.67 20.41 -49.46
CA PRO A 2 -24.97 19.39 -48.48
C PRO A 2 -24.62 19.90 -47.07
N LYS A 3 -25.51 19.68 -46.11
CA LYS A 3 -25.27 19.95 -44.68
C LYS A 3 -24.08 19.10 -44.18
N PRO A 4 -23.24 19.61 -43.27
CA PRO A 4 -22.22 18.79 -42.65
C PRO A 4 -22.90 17.70 -41.81
N LEU A 5 -22.50 16.45 -42.02
CA LEU A 5 -22.76 15.37 -41.08
C LEU A 5 -22.05 15.73 -39.78
N PHE A 6 -22.82 16.01 -38.73
CA PHE A 6 -22.32 15.93 -37.37
C PHE A 6 -21.85 14.50 -37.13
N SER A 7 -20.54 14.31 -37.07
CA SER A 7 -19.96 13.14 -36.41
C SER A 7 -20.30 13.25 -34.93
N PRO A 8 -20.96 12.26 -34.30
CA PRO A 8 -21.01 12.22 -32.86
C PRO A 8 -19.56 12.12 -32.37
N SER A 9 -19.19 13.00 -31.46
CA SER A 9 -17.98 12.86 -30.66
C SER A 9 -18.04 11.47 -30.02
N VAL A 10 -17.14 10.57 -30.43
CA VAL A 10 -16.90 9.33 -29.72
C VAL A 10 -16.45 9.76 -28.32
N GLY A 11 -17.37 9.72 -27.36
CA GLY A 11 -17.03 9.93 -25.96
C GLY A 11 -15.95 8.91 -25.62
N PHE A 12 -14.76 9.37 -25.29
CA PHE A 12 -13.73 8.50 -24.73
C PHE A 12 -14.29 7.95 -23.43
N PHE A 13 -14.79 6.72 -23.46
CA PHE A 13 -15.16 5.99 -22.26
C PHE A 13 -13.87 5.73 -21.48
N ARG A 14 -13.64 6.55 -20.45
CA ARG A 14 -12.57 6.32 -19.48
C ARG A 14 -12.98 5.14 -18.60
N LYS A 15 -12.04 4.22 -18.41
CA LYS A 15 -12.23 3.07 -17.50
C LYS A 15 -12.38 3.57 -16.06
N ASP A 16 -13.27 2.94 -15.31
CA ASP A 16 -13.46 3.23 -13.90
C ASP A 16 -12.32 2.65 -13.07
N ILE A 17 -11.78 3.50 -12.18
CA ILE A 17 -10.85 3.11 -11.13
C ILE A 17 -11.50 3.48 -9.81
N THR A 18 -11.63 2.53 -8.90
CA THR A 18 -12.24 2.76 -7.58
C THR A 18 -11.49 3.84 -6.82
N ASN A 19 -10.17 3.71 -6.74
CA ASN A 19 -9.30 4.67 -6.08
C ASN A 19 -7.85 4.47 -6.57
N ILE A 20 -7.01 5.47 -6.27
CA ILE A 20 -5.57 5.39 -6.46
C ILE A 20 -4.93 5.22 -5.08
N CYS A 21 -3.90 4.38 -4.98
CA CYS A 21 -3.05 4.28 -3.80
C CYS A 21 -1.57 4.31 -4.19
N SER A 22 -0.71 4.57 -3.21
CA SER A 22 0.73 4.54 -3.40
C SER A 22 1.44 3.88 -2.24
N VAL A 23 2.36 2.96 -2.57
CA VAL A 23 2.97 2.06 -1.60
C VAL A 23 4.46 1.84 -1.86
N GLY A 24 5.20 1.54 -0.81
CA GLY A 24 6.63 1.23 -0.86
C GLY A 24 6.93 -0.27 -0.78
N ILE A 25 7.83 -0.74 -1.64
CA ILE A 25 8.54 -2.01 -1.46
C ILE A 25 9.87 -1.69 -0.80
N ILE A 26 9.89 -1.73 0.54
CA ILE A 26 11.07 -1.43 1.36
C ILE A 26 11.85 -2.72 1.58
N TYR A 27 13.10 -2.78 1.14
CA TYR A 27 13.91 -4.00 1.17
C TYR A 27 15.38 -3.74 1.49
N ASN A 28 16.06 -4.78 1.98
CA ASN A 28 17.50 -4.75 2.19
C ASN A 28 18.21 -4.78 0.83
N SER A 29 18.91 -3.71 0.46
CA SER A 29 19.61 -3.63 -0.82
C SER A 29 20.67 -4.73 -0.98
N SER A 30 21.31 -5.16 0.11
CA SER A 30 22.27 -6.27 0.11
C SER A 30 21.61 -7.65 0.11
N ASN A 31 20.33 -7.75 0.47
CA ASN A 31 19.57 -9.00 0.47
C ASN A 31 18.09 -8.77 0.15
N PRO A 32 17.71 -8.67 -1.15
CA PRO A 32 16.34 -8.39 -1.57
C PRO A 32 15.29 -9.44 -1.16
N ARG A 33 15.71 -10.56 -0.55
CA ARG A 33 14.78 -11.51 0.07
C ARG A 33 14.10 -10.94 1.31
N GLN A 34 14.69 -9.95 1.97
CA GLN A 34 14.12 -9.35 3.18
C GLN A 34 13.41 -8.05 2.84
N VAL A 35 12.14 -7.97 3.24
CA VAL A 35 11.26 -6.82 3.01
C VAL A 35 10.64 -6.37 4.33
N PHE A 36 10.28 -5.10 4.41
CA PHE A 36 9.59 -4.51 5.55
C PHE A 36 8.14 -4.23 5.17
N LEU A 37 7.21 -4.83 5.93
CA LEU A 37 5.78 -4.79 5.66
C LEU A 37 4.99 -4.53 6.94
N ASP A 38 3.77 -4.04 6.79
CA ASP A 38 2.75 -4.06 7.81
C ASP A 38 2.06 -5.43 7.88
N VAL A 39 1.56 -5.76 9.07
CA VAL A 39 0.68 -6.89 9.36
C VAL A 39 -0.58 -6.32 9.99
N LYS A 40 -1.68 -6.33 9.22
CA LYS A 40 -2.99 -5.97 9.76
C LYS A 40 -3.46 -7.17 10.58
N ASN A 41 -3.22 -7.19 11.90
CA ASN A 41 -3.48 -8.36 12.75
C ASN A 41 -5.00 -8.63 12.95
N SER A 42 -5.36 -9.59 13.79
CA SER A 42 -6.76 -9.98 14.02
C SER A 42 -7.65 -8.89 14.63
N ILE A 43 -7.07 -7.86 15.25
CA ILE A 43 -7.83 -6.75 15.85
C ILE A 43 -8.07 -5.59 14.88
N TYR A 44 -7.48 -5.63 13.69
CA TYR A 44 -7.64 -4.58 12.68
C TYR A 44 -9.13 -4.36 12.34
N PRO A 45 -9.63 -3.12 12.25
CA PRO A 45 -11.07 -2.84 12.18
C PRO A 45 -11.74 -3.25 10.86
N VAL A 46 -10.97 -3.46 9.78
CA VAL A 46 -11.50 -3.89 8.49
C VAL A 46 -11.19 -5.39 8.27
N LYS A 47 -12.23 -6.23 8.40
CA LYS A 47 -12.13 -7.70 8.39
C LYS A 47 -11.28 -8.26 7.24
N ILE A 48 -11.49 -7.74 6.02
CA ILE A 48 -10.81 -8.26 4.84
C ILE A 48 -9.28 -8.18 4.92
N PHE A 49 -8.70 -7.22 5.63
CA PHE A 49 -7.25 -7.10 5.73
C PHE A 49 -6.62 -7.94 6.84
N ARG A 50 -7.43 -8.52 7.74
CA ARG A 50 -6.90 -9.24 8.91
C ARG A 50 -5.98 -10.39 8.51
N ASN A 51 -4.88 -10.50 9.22
CA ASN A 51 -3.78 -11.46 9.04
C ASN A 51 -3.09 -11.40 7.66
N MET A 52 -3.23 -10.30 6.94
CA MET A 52 -2.51 -10.07 5.68
C MET A 52 -1.29 -9.18 5.89
N LEU A 53 -0.27 -9.42 5.06
CA LEU A 53 0.85 -8.50 4.92
C LEU A 53 0.43 -7.35 3.99
N CYS A 54 0.70 -6.11 4.38
CA CYS A 54 0.44 -4.93 3.58
C CYS A 54 1.74 -4.15 3.36
N PRO A 55 2.01 -3.62 2.17
CA PRO A 55 3.09 -2.65 2.01
C PRO A 55 2.74 -1.34 2.74
N ILE A 56 3.77 -0.63 3.19
CA ILE A 56 3.65 0.71 3.78
C ILE A 56 3.18 1.70 2.71
N GLY A 57 2.24 2.57 3.07
CA GLY A 57 1.60 3.51 2.18
C GLY A 57 0.07 3.46 2.27
N GLY A 58 -0.60 4.29 1.48
CA GLY A 58 -2.04 4.49 1.62
C GLY A 58 -2.68 5.08 0.36
N ASN A 59 -3.92 5.53 0.50
CA ASN A 59 -4.74 5.94 -0.64
C ASN A 59 -4.62 7.45 -0.89
N TRP A 60 -4.73 7.82 -2.15
CA TRP A 60 -4.78 9.22 -2.56
C TRP A 60 -6.24 9.71 -2.52
N ILE A 61 -6.80 9.84 -1.31
CA ILE A 61 -8.23 10.06 -1.06
C ILE A 61 -8.47 10.95 0.17
N GLY A 62 -9.58 11.71 0.17
CA GLY A 62 -9.99 12.49 1.33
C GLY A 62 -9.23 13.80 1.54
N GLU A 63 -9.37 14.39 2.73
CA GLU A 63 -8.82 15.71 3.07
C GLU A 63 -7.29 15.70 3.20
N ASP A 64 -6.73 14.67 3.83
CA ASP A 64 -5.28 14.57 4.08
C ASP A 64 -4.49 14.48 2.75
N ALA A 65 -5.09 13.84 1.75
CA ALA A 65 -4.59 13.69 0.39
C ALA A 65 -4.69 14.95 -0.50
N LYS A 66 -5.40 15.99 -0.06
CA LYS A 66 -5.69 17.18 -0.90
C LYS A 66 -4.44 17.92 -1.35
N ALA A 67 -3.39 17.91 -0.52
CA ALA A 67 -2.13 18.59 -0.80
C ALA A 67 -1.15 17.75 -1.63
N ASP A 68 -1.39 16.45 -1.78
CA ASP A 68 -0.53 15.56 -2.54
C ASP A 68 -0.61 15.91 -4.04
N ARG A 69 0.53 16.19 -4.68
CA ARG A 69 0.54 16.60 -6.11
C ARG A 69 0.60 15.41 -7.07
N ASN A 70 1.12 14.28 -6.59
CA ASN A 70 1.35 13.03 -7.32
C ASN A 70 1.38 11.86 -6.34
N THR A 71 1.42 10.63 -6.87
CA THR A 71 1.44 9.43 -6.02
C THR A 71 2.70 9.30 -5.17
N ARG A 72 3.80 9.97 -5.53
CA ARG A 72 4.99 10.04 -4.65
C ARG A 72 4.66 10.81 -3.39
N ASP A 73 4.06 11.99 -3.51
CA ASP A 73 3.69 12.81 -2.36
C ASP A 73 2.77 12.03 -1.40
N THR A 74 1.80 11.27 -1.94
CA THR A 74 0.97 10.34 -1.16
C THR A 74 1.82 9.31 -0.40
N PHE A 75 2.73 8.59 -1.07
CA PHE A 75 3.60 7.63 -0.37
C PHE A 75 4.43 8.30 0.75
N LEU A 76 4.95 9.51 0.52
CA LEU A 76 5.77 10.21 1.51
C LEU A 76 4.96 10.70 2.72
N ARG A 77 3.71 11.13 2.52
CA ARG A 77 2.78 11.51 3.59
C ARG A 77 2.41 10.29 4.42
N GLU A 78 1.98 9.22 3.78
CA GLU A 78 1.59 7.97 4.44
C GLU A 78 2.74 7.38 5.26
N LEU A 79 3.98 7.41 4.73
CA LEU A 79 5.17 7.01 5.49
C LEU A 79 5.35 7.81 6.80
N GLU A 80 5.02 9.11 6.78
CA GLU A 80 5.12 9.96 7.97
C GLU A 80 4.04 9.67 9.01
N GLU A 81 2.82 9.41 8.54
CA GLU A 81 1.64 9.12 9.36
C GLU A 81 1.71 7.72 9.99
N GLU A 82 2.05 6.72 9.16
CA GLU A 82 2.09 5.32 9.56
C GLU A 82 3.26 5.05 10.51
N LEU A 83 4.50 5.41 10.15
CA LEU A 83 5.66 5.05 10.98
C LEU A 83 5.77 5.94 12.22
N SER A 84 5.61 5.35 13.40
CA SER A 84 5.67 6.07 14.66
C SER A 84 5.87 5.15 15.86
N LEU A 85 6.54 5.70 16.88
CA LEU A 85 6.66 5.10 18.20
C LEU A 85 5.58 5.60 19.18
N ASP A 86 4.82 6.64 18.84
CA ASP A 86 3.86 7.30 19.75
C ASP A 86 2.47 6.66 19.83
N LYS A 87 2.24 5.57 19.10
CA LYS A 87 1.01 4.75 19.07
C LYS A 87 -0.26 5.56 19.31
N LYS A 88 -0.55 6.47 18.38
CA LYS A 88 -1.72 7.35 18.46
C LYS A 88 -3.01 6.56 18.20
N ILE A 89 -4.14 7.10 18.67
CA ILE A 89 -5.47 6.63 18.25
C ILE A 89 -5.66 7.06 16.79
N ILE A 90 -6.01 6.10 15.93
CA ILE A 90 -6.19 6.29 14.49
C ILE A 90 -7.67 6.19 14.14
N SER A 91 -8.11 7.11 13.29
CA SER A 91 -9.47 7.15 12.73
C SER A 91 -9.62 6.11 11.62
N THR A 92 -10.79 5.50 11.50
CA THR A 92 -11.11 4.60 10.37
C THR A 92 -11.97 5.28 9.29
N ALA A 93 -12.06 6.62 9.30
CA ALA A 93 -12.92 7.37 8.39
C ALA A 93 -12.58 7.11 6.90
N GLU A 94 -11.30 6.98 6.57
CA GLU A 94 -10.83 6.68 5.21
C GLU A 94 -11.40 5.35 4.67
N ALA A 95 -11.54 4.34 5.53
CA ALA A 95 -12.15 3.07 5.16
C ALA A 95 -13.59 3.26 4.66
N GLY A 96 -14.33 4.22 5.26
CA GLY A 96 -15.66 4.60 4.80
C GLY A 96 -15.66 5.18 3.38
N LEU A 97 -14.65 5.98 3.03
CA LEU A 97 -14.49 6.53 1.68
C LEU A 97 -14.22 5.45 0.63
N LEU A 98 -13.65 4.30 1.04
CA LEU A 98 -13.46 3.13 0.19
C LEU A 98 -14.66 2.17 0.18
N GLY A 99 -15.81 2.60 0.74
CA GLY A 99 -17.01 1.78 0.87
C GLY A 99 -16.83 0.59 1.82
N MET A 100 -15.88 0.67 2.75
CA MET A 100 -15.67 -0.34 3.79
C MET A 100 -16.40 0.08 5.06
N LYS A 101 -16.96 -0.90 5.78
CA LYS A 101 -17.61 -0.67 7.07
C LYS A 101 -16.68 -1.16 8.19
N PRO A 102 -15.88 -0.29 8.80
CA PRO A 102 -15.04 -0.68 9.92
C PRO A 102 -15.90 -1.09 11.11
N GLU A 103 -15.43 -2.04 11.92
CA GLU A 103 -16.14 -2.47 13.15
C GLU A 103 -16.11 -1.42 14.27
N ARG A 104 -15.23 -0.42 14.16
CA ARG A 104 -14.99 0.65 15.13
C ARG A 104 -14.64 1.92 14.38
N GLU A 105 -15.02 3.08 14.89
CA GLU A 105 -14.71 4.40 14.28
C GLU A 105 -13.25 4.82 14.49
N SER A 106 -12.61 4.27 15.52
CA SER A 106 -11.21 4.47 15.82
C SER A 106 -10.62 3.25 16.51
N TYR A 107 -9.29 3.14 16.46
CA TYR A 107 -8.56 2.09 17.15
C TYR A 107 -7.14 2.55 17.48
N GLN A 108 -6.48 1.82 18.37
CA GLN A 108 -5.10 2.06 18.74
C GLN A 108 -4.40 0.71 18.74
N VAL A 109 -3.21 0.63 18.12
CA VAL A 109 -2.35 -0.54 18.29
C VAL A 109 -1.77 -0.52 19.69
N ALA A 110 -1.69 -1.69 20.34
CA ALA A 110 -1.16 -1.78 21.69
C ALA A 110 0.23 -1.12 21.78
N PRO A 111 0.45 -0.25 22.77
CA PRO A 111 1.77 0.31 23.02
C PRO A 111 2.74 -0.78 23.47
N THR A 112 4.02 -0.48 23.30
CA THR A 112 5.11 -1.32 23.77
C THR A 112 5.34 -1.10 25.25
N ASP A 113 5.75 -2.13 25.98
CA ASP A 113 6.07 -2.00 27.41
C ASP A 113 7.32 -1.11 27.64
N VAL A 114 8.13 -0.93 26.59
CA VAL A 114 9.32 -0.06 26.58
C VAL A 114 8.94 1.31 26.04
N PRO A 115 9.04 2.39 26.84
CA PRO A 115 8.80 3.76 26.36
C PRO A 115 9.91 4.23 25.41
N PRO A 116 9.58 4.87 24.27
CA PRO A 116 10.58 5.39 23.33
C PRO A 116 11.37 6.57 23.89
N THR A 117 12.70 6.55 23.75
CA THR A 117 13.57 7.69 24.09
C THR A 117 13.61 8.73 22.96
N ASP A 118 14.18 9.91 23.23
CA ASP A 118 14.42 10.93 22.20
C ASP A 118 15.39 10.45 21.11
N GLU A 119 16.34 9.59 21.47
CA GLU A 119 17.29 8.99 20.52
C GLU A 119 16.58 8.02 19.56
N ASP A 120 15.66 7.20 20.07
CA ASP A 120 14.86 6.28 19.24
C ASP A 120 13.97 7.03 18.25
N ARG A 121 13.37 8.13 18.71
CA ARG A 121 12.53 9.01 17.89
C ARG A 121 13.35 9.64 16.78
N LYS A 122 14.55 10.10 17.11
CA LYS A 122 15.50 10.63 16.14
C LYS A 122 15.91 9.54 15.14
N ALA A 123 16.23 8.34 15.60
CA ALA A 123 16.59 7.21 14.74
C ALA A 123 15.46 6.84 13.77
N LEU A 124 14.22 6.78 14.25
CA LEU A 124 13.06 6.56 13.37
C LEU A 124 12.89 7.69 12.35
N GLN A 125 13.14 8.95 12.74
CA GLN A 125 13.03 10.07 11.82
C GLN A 125 14.14 10.06 10.76
N ASP A 126 15.36 9.72 11.14
CA ASP A 126 16.48 9.56 10.21
C ASP A 126 16.19 8.40 9.23
N LEU A 127 15.59 7.31 9.70
CA LEU A 127 15.14 6.19 8.87
C LEU A 127 14.04 6.58 7.89
N LYS A 128 13.03 7.33 8.34
CA LYS A 128 11.99 7.87 7.46
C LYS A 128 12.63 8.70 6.36
N GLN A 129 13.54 9.61 6.70
CA GLN A 129 14.24 10.41 5.71
C GLN A 129 15.03 9.54 4.70
N ALA A 130 15.74 8.52 5.18
CA ALA A 130 16.44 7.59 4.31
C ALA A 130 15.49 6.83 3.35
N ILE A 131 14.33 6.38 3.83
CA ILE A 131 13.31 5.74 2.97
C ILE A 131 12.85 6.71 1.88
N LYS A 132 12.59 7.98 2.21
CA LYS A 132 12.16 9.00 1.25
C LYS A 132 13.20 9.28 0.17
N ASP A 133 14.46 9.37 0.58
CA ASP A 133 15.59 9.67 -0.31
C ASP A 133 15.91 8.52 -1.26
N GLN A 134 15.70 7.28 -0.81
CA GLN A 134 15.94 6.07 -1.61
C GLN A 134 14.74 5.65 -2.47
N ALA A 135 13.58 6.30 -2.34
CA ALA A 135 12.37 5.90 -3.05
C ALA A 135 12.46 6.16 -4.57
N LEU A 136 12.56 5.07 -5.34
CA LEU A 136 12.63 5.08 -6.80
C LEU A 136 11.30 4.64 -7.41
N PRO A 137 10.83 5.27 -8.50
CA PRO A 137 9.60 4.85 -9.17
C PRO A 137 9.76 3.43 -9.71
N PHE A 138 8.83 2.54 -9.36
CA PHE A 138 8.77 1.21 -9.95
C PHE A 138 7.80 1.21 -11.13
N ARG A 139 6.52 0.96 -10.88
CA ARG A 139 5.46 0.84 -11.87
C ARG A 139 4.11 1.12 -11.21
N ASP A 140 3.15 1.49 -12.03
CA ASP A 140 1.73 1.41 -11.71
C ASP A 140 1.19 0.05 -12.07
N TYR A 141 0.31 -0.46 -11.22
CA TYR A 141 -0.51 -1.62 -11.52
C TYR A 141 -1.98 -1.30 -11.27
N GLU A 142 -2.84 -1.89 -12.09
CA GLU A 142 -4.25 -2.04 -11.75
C GLU A 142 -4.46 -3.39 -11.06
N ASN A 143 -4.86 -3.36 -9.80
CA ASN A 143 -5.29 -4.53 -9.05
C ASN A 143 -6.81 -4.68 -9.16
N ILE A 144 -7.26 -5.76 -9.80
CA ILE A 144 -8.67 -6.07 -9.99
C ILE A 144 -9.07 -7.13 -8.98
N ILE A 145 -9.96 -6.76 -8.07
CA ILE A 145 -10.41 -7.60 -6.95
C ILE A 145 -11.90 -7.88 -7.16
N PRO A 146 -12.26 -9.06 -7.71
CA PRO A 146 -13.65 -9.39 -7.96
C PRO A 146 -14.49 -9.39 -6.69
N ASN A 147 -15.76 -9.00 -6.81
CA ASN A 147 -16.72 -9.05 -5.72
C ASN A 147 -16.77 -10.44 -5.04
N SER A 148 -16.63 -11.53 -5.80
CA SER A 148 -16.60 -12.89 -5.24
C SER A 148 -15.43 -13.14 -4.28
N VAL A 149 -14.27 -12.53 -4.52
CA VAL A 149 -13.12 -12.60 -3.61
C VAL A 149 -13.39 -11.77 -2.35
N LEU A 150 -13.98 -10.59 -2.50
CA LEU A 150 -14.35 -9.73 -1.37
C LEU A 150 -15.38 -10.40 -0.46
N LEU A 151 -16.43 -10.99 -1.03
CA LEU A 151 -17.46 -11.75 -0.29
C LEU A 151 -16.89 -12.98 0.42
N SER A 152 -15.84 -13.60 -0.15
CA SER A 152 -15.17 -14.74 0.49
C SER A 152 -14.37 -14.32 1.73
N ALA A 153 -13.82 -13.11 1.73
CA ALA A 153 -13.06 -12.57 2.86
C ALA A 153 -13.94 -11.85 3.90
N ASP A 154 -15.04 -11.25 3.45
CA ASP A 154 -16.04 -10.59 4.27
C ASP A 154 -17.44 -10.77 3.65
N PRO A 155 -18.24 -11.74 4.14
CA PRO A 155 -19.58 -12.02 3.61
C PRO A 155 -20.57 -10.85 3.71
N GLU A 156 -20.27 -9.86 4.54
CA GLU A 156 -21.11 -8.66 4.70
C GLU A 156 -20.74 -7.54 3.71
N SER A 157 -19.69 -7.74 2.91
CA SER A 157 -19.22 -6.73 1.97
C SER A 157 -20.28 -6.43 0.92
N ARG A 158 -20.58 -5.14 0.75
CA ARG A 158 -21.54 -4.64 -0.27
C ARG A 158 -20.87 -4.01 -1.48
N ARG A 159 -19.56 -4.17 -1.59
CA ARG A 159 -18.75 -3.57 -2.65
C ARG A 159 -18.85 -4.38 -3.93
N GLU A 160 -18.87 -3.70 -5.05
CA GLU A 160 -18.69 -4.34 -6.36
C GLU A 160 -17.21 -4.72 -6.57
N THR A 161 -16.89 -5.25 -7.75
CA THR A 161 -15.49 -5.48 -8.15
C THR A 161 -14.69 -4.20 -8.00
N LEU A 162 -13.57 -4.27 -7.28
CA LEU A 162 -12.69 -3.12 -7.07
C LEU A 162 -11.61 -3.10 -8.14
N HIS A 163 -11.37 -1.92 -8.67
CA HIS A 163 -10.28 -1.62 -9.58
C HIS A 163 -9.38 -0.60 -8.90
N VAL A 164 -8.32 -1.07 -8.24
CA VAL A 164 -7.42 -0.21 -7.46
C VAL A 164 -6.17 0.03 -8.28
N LEU A 165 -5.87 1.29 -8.59
CA LEU A 165 -4.60 1.66 -9.21
C LEU A 165 -3.57 1.89 -8.10
N SER A 166 -2.48 1.13 -8.12
CA SER A 166 -1.41 1.22 -7.13
C SER A 166 -0.10 1.65 -7.79
N SER A 167 0.45 2.79 -7.36
CA SER A 167 1.83 3.19 -7.69
C SER A 167 2.80 2.61 -6.69
N TYR A 168 3.80 1.87 -7.18
CA TYR A 168 4.83 1.24 -6.34
C TYR A 168 6.16 2.00 -6.41
N TRP A 169 6.79 2.16 -5.26
CA TRP A 169 8.13 2.74 -5.11
C TRP A 169 9.09 1.66 -4.59
N LEU A 170 10.19 1.41 -5.31
CA LEU A 170 11.27 0.58 -4.78
C LEU A 170 12.09 1.40 -3.79
N VAL A 171 12.30 0.88 -2.59
CA VAL A 171 13.12 1.51 -1.56
C VAL A 171 14.25 0.55 -1.14
N PRO A 172 15.37 0.52 -1.89
CA PRO A 172 16.56 -0.21 -1.49
C PRO A 172 17.23 0.47 -0.30
N LEU A 173 17.01 -0.04 0.91
CA LEU A 173 17.71 0.46 2.09
C LEU A 173 19.15 -0.08 2.12
N PRO A 174 20.17 0.79 2.25
CA PRO A 174 21.52 0.33 2.50
C PRO A 174 21.62 -0.42 3.82
N GLN A 175 22.67 -1.22 3.97
CA GLN A 175 22.81 -2.15 5.09
C GLN A 175 22.77 -1.46 6.46
N LYS A 176 23.32 -0.25 6.58
CA LYS A 176 23.32 0.53 7.81
C LYS A 176 21.88 0.86 8.26
N GLU A 177 21.10 1.47 7.37
CA GLU A 177 19.71 1.84 7.63
C GLU A 177 18.84 0.60 7.83
N TRP A 178 19.11 -0.49 7.11
CA TRP A 178 18.39 -1.75 7.32
C TRP A 178 18.62 -2.34 8.72
N PHE A 179 19.85 -2.28 9.23
CA PHE A 179 20.13 -2.72 10.60
C PHE A 179 19.46 -1.85 11.65
N GLU A 180 19.44 -0.54 11.46
CA GLU A 180 18.73 0.39 12.35
C GLU A 180 17.23 0.09 12.38
N LEU A 181 16.62 -0.14 11.21
CA LEU A 181 15.20 -0.54 11.10
C LEU A 181 14.92 -1.85 11.86
N ALA A 182 15.76 -2.86 11.66
CA ALA A 182 15.63 -4.15 12.34
C ALA A 182 15.88 -4.01 13.86
N HIS A 183 16.77 -3.12 14.28
CA HIS A 183 17.08 -2.86 15.67
C HIS A 183 15.89 -2.20 16.39
N LEU A 184 15.35 -1.11 15.86
CA LEU A 184 14.16 -0.46 16.42
C LEU A 184 12.98 -1.45 16.47
N GLN A 185 12.79 -2.24 15.40
CA GLN A 185 11.77 -3.28 15.41
C GLN A 185 12.03 -4.35 16.49
N SER A 186 13.27 -4.71 16.78
CA SER A 186 13.56 -5.69 17.83
C SER A 186 13.21 -5.21 19.24
N ILE A 187 13.29 -3.89 19.49
CA ILE A 187 12.96 -3.26 20.77
C ILE A 187 11.44 -3.08 20.90
N TYR A 188 10.84 -2.48 19.87
CA TYR A 188 9.44 -2.03 19.93
C TYR A 188 8.46 -3.04 19.33
N GLY A 189 8.93 -4.01 18.54
CA GLY A 189 8.10 -4.94 17.77
C GLY A 189 7.38 -4.23 16.63
N ASN A 190 6.47 -3.32 16.97
CA ASN A 190 5.71 -2.54 16.03
C ASN A 190 6.27 -1.12 15.87
N LEU A 191 6.53 -0.70 14.63
CA LEU A 191 6.94 0.66 14.27
C LEU A 191 5.84 1.48 13.55
N SER A 192 4.63 0.96 13.40
CA SER A 192 3.48 1.65 12.78
C SER A 192 2.44 2.07 13.83
N ASN A 193 1.74 3.18 13.61
CA ASN A 193 0.56 3.57 14.40
C ASN A 193 -0.66 2.70 14.08
N GLU A 194 -0.72 2.17 12.86
CA GLU A 194 -1.92 1.56 12.31
C GLU A 194 -1.90 0.04 12.41
N SER A 195 -0.73 -0.56 12.46
CA SER A 195 -0.57 -2.00 12.30
C SER A 195 0.67 -2.50 12.98
N VAL A 196 0.91 -3.80 12.97
CA VAL A 196 2.18 -4.37 13.44
C VAL A 196 3.16 -4.42 12.28
N THR A 197 4.33 -3.78 12.39
CA THR A 197 5.34 -3.91 11.33
C THR A 197 6.15 -5.19 11.44
N TRP A 198 6.71 -5.68 10.32
CA TRP A 198 7.51 -6.89 10.29
C TRP A 198 8.58 -6.86 9.19
N VAL A 199 9.86 -7.00 9.59
CA VAL A 199 10.95 -7.43 8.72
C VAL A 199 10.82 -8.92 8.48
N ILE A 200 10.42 -9.28 7.27
CA ILE A 200 10.11 -10.65 6.88
C ILE A 200 10.92 -11.05 5.64
N SER A 201 11.22 -12.35 5.52
CA SER A 201 11.92 -12.88 4.35
C SER A 201 11.01 -13.67 3.41
N LEU A 202 11.35 -13.68 2.13
CA LEU A 202 10.66 -14.47 1.10
C LEU A 202 10.47 -15.95 1.49
N PRO A 203 11.47 -16.68 2.03
CA PRO A 203 11.26 -18.04 2.51
C PRO A 203 10.22 -18.15 3.64
N VAL A 204 10.19 -17.17 4.55
CA VAL A 204 9.19 -17.13 5.64
C VAL A 204 7.80 -16.89 5.07
N ILE A 205 7.65 -15.97 4.11
CA ILE A 205 6.38 -15.71 3.41
C ILE A 205 5.85 -17.00 2.76
N ILE A 206 6.71 -17.69 2.00
CA ILE A 206 6.35 -18.92 1.27
C ILE A 206 5.99 -20.04 2.24
N LYS A 207 6.88 -20.34 3.21
CA LYS A 207 6.69 -21.47 4.14
C LYS A 207 5.50 -21.24 5.07
N GLY A 208 5.33 -20.01 5.55
CA GLY A 208 4.22 -19.61 6.42
C GLY A 208 2.90 -19.39 5.69
N LYS A 209 2.90 -19.39 4.35
CA LYS A 209 1.75 -19.05 3.50
C LYS A 209 1.13 -17.68 3.87
N HIS A 210 2.00 -16.70 4.13
CA HIS A 210 1.55 -15.34 4.41
C HIS A 210 1.13 -14.65 3.11
N TYR A 211 -0.12 -14.20 3.04
CA TYR A 211 -0.62 -13.50 1.86
C TYR A 211 -0.29 -12.01 1.95
N ILE A 212 0.25 -11.46 0.87
CA ILE A 212 0.38 -10.01 0.68
C ILE A 212 -0.92 -9.53 0.04
N SER A 213 -1.48 -8.45 0.58
CA SER A 213 -2.87 -8.09 0.36
C SER A 213 -3.24 -7.76 -1.09
N TRP A 214 -4.44 -8.17 -1.49
CA TRP A 214 -5.23 -7.57 -2.58
C TRP A 214 -4.52 -7.25 -3.91
N GLY A 215 -3.65 -8.15 -4.39
CA GLY A 215 -2.95 -8.02 -5.67
C GLY A 215 -1.49 -7.56 -5.54
N HIS A 216 -1.12 -6.98 -4.40
CA HIS A 216 0.28 -6.67 -4.09
C HIS A 216 1.15 -7.93 -4.11
N ASP A 217 0.61 -9.11 -3.79
CA ASP A 217 1.32 -10.40 -3.90
C ASP A 217 1.92 -10.67 -5.29
N ARG A 218 1.22 -10.31 -6.38
CA ARG A 218 1.74 -10.45 -7.75
C ARG A 218 2.86 -9.46 -8.03
N VAL A 219 2.74 -8.23 -7.55
CA VAL A 219 3.77 -7.21 -7.73
C VAL A 219 5.03 -7.56 -6.93
N PHE A 220 4.88 -8.07 -5.70
CA PHE A 220 6.00 -8.60 -4.91
C PHE A 220 6.63 -9.81 -5.57
N LYS A 221 5.84 -10.72 -6.15
CA LYS A 221 6.36 -11.83 -6.96
C LYS A 221 7.20 -11.33 -8.13
N SER A 222 6.70 -10.35 -8.90
CA SER A 222 7.46 -9.72 -9.98
C SER A 222 8.74 -9.07 -9.48
N PHE A 223 8.67 -8.31 -8.39
CA PHE A 223 9.83 -7.68 -7.74
C PHE A 223 10.92 -8.71 -7.39
N PHE A 224 10.57 -9.79 -6.69
CA PHE A 224 11.55 -10.81 -6.29
C PHE A 224 12.14 -11.53 -7.50
N LEU A 225 11.32 -11.84 -8.51
CA LEU A 225 11.79 -12.48 -9.75
C LEU A 225 12.76 -11.58 -10.53
N CYS A 226 12.51 -10.26 -10.58
CA CYS A 226 13.41 -9.28 -11.17
C CYS A 226 14.77 -9.23 -10.45
N HIS A 227 14.83 -9.58 -9.17
CA HIS A 227 16.07 -9.73 -8.40
C HIS A 227 16.70 -11.13 -8.49
N GLY A 228 16.26 -11.97 -9.44
CA GLY A 228 16.81 -13.31 -9.65
C GLY A 228 16.38 -14.35 -8.62
N LEU A 229 15.38 -14.05 -7.78
CA LEU A 229 14.91 -14.93 -6.70
C LEU A 229 13.85 -15.90 -7.23
N SER A 230 14.31 -16.96 -7.91
CA SER A 230 13.43 -17.93 -8.58
C SER A 230 12.40 -18.61 -7.67
N GLU A 231 12.68 -18.72 -6.36
CA GLU A 231 11.79 -19.27 -5.35
C GLU A 231 10.48 -18.47 -5.21
N ALA A 232 10.44 -17.20 -5.64
CA ALA A 232 9.23 -16.37 -5.67
C ALA A 232 8.14 -16.91 -6.60
N LYS A 233 8.44 -17.88 -7.49
CA LYS A 233 7.42 -18.62 -8.24
C LYS A 233 6.39 -19.28 -7.32
N SER A 234 6.82 -19.67 -6.12
CA SER A 234 6.03 -20.33 -5.08
C SER A 234 5.38 -19.37 -4.08
N LEU A 235 5.44 -18.05 -4.31
CA LEU A 235 4.79 -17.07 -3.45
C LEU A 235 3.28 -17.37 -3.38
N PRO A 236 2.67 -17.41 -2.18
CA PRO A 236 1.23 -17.60 -2.04
C PRO A 236 0.49 -16.41 -2.67
N LEU A 237 -0.47 -16.75 -3.53
CA LEU A 237 -1.27 -15.79 -4.30
C LEU A 237 -2.74 -15.90 -3.90
N VAL A 238 -3.38 -14.78 -3.56
CA VAL A 238 -4.83 -14.73 -3.38
C VAL A 238 -5.49 -15.08 -4.71
N ARG A 239 -6.34 -16.11 -4.73
CA ARG A 239 -6.95 -16.61 -5.97
C ARG A 239 -8.02 -15.65 -6.49
N GLY A 240 -8.16 -15.57 -7.81
CA GLY A 240 -9.20 -14.76 -8.46
C GLY A 240 -8.86 -13.27 -8.61
N ILE A 241 -7.75 -12.79 -8.05
CA ILE A 241 -7.27 -11.41 -8.25
C ILE A 241 -6.38 -11.33 -9.49
N GLU A 242 -6.54 -10.26 -10.26
CA GLU A 242 -5.68 -9.91 -11.39
C GLU A 242 -4.87 -8.64 -11.06
N SER A 243 -3.64 -8.55 -11.57
CA SER A 243 -2.81 -7.35 -11.48
C SER A 243 -2.19 -7.07 -12.83
N ILE A 244 -2.47 -5.91 -13.40
CA ILE A 244 -2.05 -5.51 -14.75
C ILE A 244 -1.05 -4.38 -14.64
N GLU A 245 0.17 -4.54 -15.18
CA GLU A 245 1.16 -3.46 -15.24
C GLU A 245 0.71 -2.38 -16.24
N LEU A 246 0.71 -1.12 -15.81
CA LEU A 246 0.27 0.03 -16.59
C LEU A 246 1.43 0.92 -17.08
N GLY A 247 2.65 0.60 -16.67
CA GLY A 247 3.87 1.38 -16.96
C GLY A 247 4.36 2.19 -15.76
N PRO A 248 5.15 3.25 -15.98
CA PRO A 248 5.66 4.10 -14.89
C PRO A 248 4.55 4.96 -14.26
N PRO A 249 4.68 5.35 -12.97
CA PRO A 249 3.75 6.27 -12.32
C PRO A 249 3.57 7.59 -13.07
N LEU A 250 2.33 8.07 -13.14
CA LEU A 250 2.00 9.33 -13.80
C LEU A 250 2.38 10.55 -12.94
N SER A 251 2.63 11.68 -13.59
CA SER A 251 3.24 12.84 -12.94
C SER A 251 2.27 13.64 -12.05
N SER A 252 0.95 13.44 -12.21
CA SER A 252 -0.07 14.22 -11.50
C SER A 252 -1.46 13.56 -11.52
N TYR A 253 -2.35 14.02 -10.64
CA TYR A 253 -3.74 13.56 -10.59
C TYR A 253 -4.50 13.85 -11.90
N ALA A 254 -4.17 14.98 -12.54
CA ALA A 254 -4.76 15.37 -13.81
C ALA A 254 -4.44 14.37 -14.93
N GLU A 255 -3.23 13.80 -14.95
CA GLU A 255 -2.86 12.75 -15.92
C GLU A 255 -3.64 11.45 -15.69
N TYR A 256 -3.85 11.05 -14.42
CA TYR A 256 -4.71 9.91 -14.12
C TYR A 256 -6.14 10.16 -14.56
N ASN A 257 -6.70 11.33 -14.25
CA ASN A 257 -8.04 11.70 -14.69
C ASN A 257 -8.15 11.78 -16.22
N ALA A 258 -7.10 12.16 -16.95
CA ALA A 258 -7.15 12.15 -18.40
C ALA A 258 -7.37 10.73 -18.98
N ARG A 259 -6.93 9.68 -18.27
CA ARG A 259 -7.01 8.28 -18.70
C ARG A 259 -8.16 7.50 -18.06
N TYR A 260 -8.50 7.81 -16.81
CA TYR A 260 -9.40 7.04 -15.97
C TYR A 260 -10.50 7.92 -15.39
N ARG A 261 -11.63 7.30 -15.05
CA ARG A 261 -12.64 7.90 -14.18
C ARG A 261 -12.40 7.37 -12.77
N VAL A 262 -11.70 8.16 -11.96
CA VAL A 262 -11.41 7.81 -10.56
C VAL A 262 -12.64 8.14 -9.71
N LEU A 263 -13.22 7.12 -9.06
CA LEU A 263 -14.48 7.25 -8.33
C LEU A 263 -14.29 7.93 -6.97
N ASN A 264 -13.28 7.48 -6.22
CA ASN A 264 -12.94 8.05 -4.93
C ASN A 264 -11.62 8.83 -5.02
N LYS A 265 -11.70 10.13 -4.74
CA LYS A 265 -10.66 11.12 -5.05
C LYS A 265 -10.25 11.94 -3.82
N PRO A 266 -9.13 12.69 -3.87
CA PRO A 266 -8.83 13.72 -2.88
C PRO A 266 -9.97 14.74 -2.79
N ALA A 267 -10.12 15.38 -1.63
CA ALA A 267 -11.07 16.47 -1.45
C ALA A 267 -10.75 17.64 -2.40
N ASP A 268 -11.79 18.33 -2.88
CA ASP A 268 -11.67 19.49 -3.77
C ASP A 268 -11.10 20.72 -3.02
#